data_AF-A0A9P1D3Y9-F1
#
_entry.id   AF-A0A9P1D3Y9-F1
#
_cell.length_a   1.000
_cell.length_b   1.000
_cell.length_c   1.000
_cell.angle_alpha   90.00
_cell.angle_beta   90.00
_cell.angle_gamma   90.00
#
_symmetry.space_group_name_H-M   'P 1'
#
loop_
_entity.id
_entity.type
_entity.pdbx_description
1 polymer ?
#
loop_
_entity_poly.entity_id
_entity_poly.type
_entity_poly.pdbx_seq_one_letter_code
_entity_poly.pdbx_strand_id
1 'polypeptide(L)'
;MHALAHSSEFAFNTLILGNTDSETRSAFWEHVSKQKPWSNQPCIHAAHASCTLDKLVGCSIHGDGTQMYREDEFFCWSWSSIFASMSGICKDVLLIKYPIAVIPERQMRSQEVRDAAHAKIAELVTWSLRIASNGVGPDVGFRGEAFKEGTQRWNLRGKELSKGFKLCFFCFKADLKARKQMHVFERYYQCNLFCDRCMALQGPNCPEHMDYRNIGPSAAWPLTEIDDAFYRTLDAHSLSPWLQMDGFNLGCIAYDWMHNVFLGTARDLVASGIFVLISSGRFGPPTDDMDEILCRVQRSMHRTCAANGMRLPSKPHLTVANLRADEGYAEMGTRFKASHIRLLVRWLARETQIFADANQNDCVVNVLAACAYNLQRACELVEHGSPLLFSEEDSVEASSCIRAHLKAFWWLAYYFFQRRELLFKLRCKSHYLFHTADDIERYRINPAVMHCFGEESFLGKVKSILVSCHGATCTHSFFMRYLLAVSVSLKELKEKENQFE
;
A
#
# COMPACT_ATOMS: atom_id res chain seq x y z
N MET A 1 0.52 4.26 -21.81
CA MET A 1 -0.23 5.53 -21.94
C MET A 1 -0.43 5.94 -23.40
N HIS A 2 0.61 6.32 -24.15
CA HIS A 2 0.48 6.84 -25.53
C HIS A 2 -0.38 5.98 -26.46
N ALA A 3 -0.16 4.65 -26.47
CA ALA A 3 -0.94 3.73 -27.28
C ALA A 3 -2.45 3.79 -26.95
N LEU A 4 -2.80 3.72 -25.66
CA LEU A 4 -4.20 3.78 -25.19
C LEU A 4 -4.89 5.10 -25.58
N ALA A 5 -4.20 6.22 -25.40
CA ALA A 5 -4.73 7.55 -25.72
C ALA A 5 -5.14 7.68 -27.20
N HIS A 6 -4.46 6.97 -28.10
CA HIS A 6 -4.75 6.98 -29.54
C HIS A 6 -5.67 5.86 -29.99
N SER A 7 -5.80 4.77 -29.24
CA SER A 7 -6.55 3.58 -29.67
C SER A 7 -8.03 3.60 -29.28
N SER A 8 -8.38 4.02 -28.06
CA SER A 8 -9.77 4.10 -27.59
C SER A 8 -9.86 5.11 -26.44
N GLU A 9 -10.74 6.10 -26.59
CA GLU A 9 -10.98 7.11 -25.56
C GLU A 9 -11.61 6.47 -24.31
N PHE A 10 -12.58 5.57 -24.49
CA PHE A 10 -13.18 4.80 -23.39
C PHE A 10 -12.13 4.01 -22.60
N ALA A 11 -11.26 3.28 -23.29
CA ALA A 11 -10.20 2.50 -22.64
C ALA A 11 -9.20 3.41 -21.92
N PHE A 12 -8.84 4.56 -22.51
CA PHE A 12 -7.97 5.52 -21.85
C PHE A 12 -8.60 6.11 -20.59
N ASN A 13 -9.86 6.56 -20.68
CA ASN A 13 -10.61 7.12 -19.55
C ASN A 13 -10.77 6.08 -18.44
N THR A 14 -11.10 4.84 -18.78
CA THR A 14 -11.30 3.76 -17.80
C THR A 14 -9.99 3.30 -17.16
N LEU A 15 -8.95 3.03 -17.97
CA LEU A 15 -7.73 2.36 -17.51
C LEU A 15 -6.64 3.31 -17.00
N ILE A 16 -6.63 4.56 -17.46
CA ILE A 16 -5.63 5.57 -17.08
C ILE A 16 -6.24 6.66 -16.20
N LEU A 17 -7.43 7.17 -16.54
CA LEU A 17 -8.06 8.26 -15.78
C LEU A 17 -9.07 7.77 -14.73
N GLY A 18 -9.33 6.46 -14.65
CA GLY A 18 -10.27 5.91 -13.67
C GLY A 18 -11.71 6.38 -13.82
N ASN A 19 -12.09 6.92 -14.98
CA ASN A 19 -13.32 7.69 -15.19
C ASN A 19 -13.48 8.90 -14.25
N THR A 20 -12.38 9.38 -13.68
CA THR A 20 -12.35 10.65 -12.94
C THR A 20 -12.55 11.77 -13.95
N ASP A 21 -13.44 12.71 -13.70
CA ASP A 21 -13.67 13.85 -14.59
C ASP A 21 -12.54 14.89 -14.53
N SER A 22 -12.52 15.83 -15.49
CA SER A 22 -11.47 16.84 -15.59
C SER A 22 -11.44 17.84 -14.44
N GLU A 23 -12.59 18.16 -13.85
CA GLU A 23 -12.70 19.10 -12.72
C GLU A 23 -12.08 18.47 -11.47
N THR A 24 -12.46 17.23 -11.15
CA THR A 24 -11.91 16.47 -10.03
C THR A 24 -10.41 16.29 -10.15
N ARG A 25 -9.88 15.97 -11.35
CA ARG A 25 -8.42 15.86 -11.58
C ARG A 25 -7.71 17.20 -11.38
N SER A 26 -8.30 18.28 -11.88
CA SER A 26 -7.72 19.63 -11.72
C SER A 26 -7.68 20.04 -10.24
N ALA A 27 -8.79 19.85 -9.53
CA ALA A 27 -8.89 20.13 -8.09
C ALA A 27 -7.90 19.29 -7.28
N PHE A 28 -7.70 18.02 -7.66
CA PHE A 28 -6.70 17.17 -7.03
C PHE A 28 -5.29 17.74 -7.18
N TRP A 29 -4.88 18.09 -8.40
CA TRP A 29 -3.53 18.62 -8.64
C TRP A 29 -3.30 20.01 -8.07
N GLU A 30 -4.34 20.85 -8.04
CA GLU A 30 -4.35 22.15 -7.36
C GLU A 30 -4.10 22.00 -5.85
N HIS A 31 -4.70 20.99 -5.22
CA HIS A 31 -4.46 20.69 -3.81
C HIS A 31 -3.05 20.16 -3.60
N VAL A 32 -2.64 19.17 -4.39
CA VAL A 32 -1.32 18.51 -4.29
C VAL A 32 -0.18 19.49 -4.52
N SER A 33 -0.31 20.47 -5.41
CA SER A 33 0.72 21.47 -5.66
C SER A 33 1.06 22.33 -4.45
N LYS A 34 0.17 22.39 -3.45
CA LYS A 34 0.36 23.15 -2.21
C LYS A 34 1.01 22.31 -1.10
N GLN A 35 1.08 20.99 -1.28
CA GLN A 35 1.61 20.08 -0.28
C GLN A 35 3.13 19.95 -0.41
N LYS A 36 3.86 20.07 0.72
CA LYS A 36 5.33 20.08 0.76
C LYS A 36 6.02 18.99 -0.07
N PRO A 37 5.56 17.71 -0.11
CA PRO A 37 6.22 16.69 -0.91
C PRO A 37 6.14 16.91 -2.43
N TRP A 38 5.13 17.63 -2.92
CA TRP A 38 4.87 17.82 -4.34
C TRP A 38 4.95 19.28 -4.81
N SER A 39 5.17 20.23 -3.89
CA SER A 39 5.18 21.66 -4.19
C SER A 39 6.33 22.12 -5.09
N ASN A 40 7.30 21.26 -5.37
CA ASN A 40 8.43 21.54 -6.28
C ASN A 40 8.40 20.66 -7.54
N GLN A 41 7.27 20.01 -7.83
CA GLN A 41 7.13 19.12 -8.99
C GLN A 41 7.09 19.92 -10.31
N PRO A 42 8.09 19.77 -11.20
CA PRO A 42 8.16 20.55 -12.44
C PRO A 42 6.95 20.31 -13.35
N CYS A 43 6.43 19.07 -13.42
CA CYS A 43 5.24 18.74 -14.21
C CYS A 43 4.00 19.50 -13.75
N ILE A 44 3.81 19.64 -12.44
CA ILE A 44 2.66 20.34 -11.85
C ILE A 44 2.75 21.84 -12.16
N HIS A 45 3.92 22.45 -11.98
CA HIS A 45 4.12 23.88 -12.27
C HIS A 45 3.94 24.21 -13.76
N ALA A 46 4.47 23.36 -14.65
CA ALA A 46 4.29 23.53 -16.08
C ALA A 46 2.82 23.39 -16.51
N ALA A 47 2.08 22.45 -15.91
CA ALA A 47 0.66 22.28 -16.17
C ALA A 47 -0.17 23.45 -15.64
N HIS A 48 0.14 23.98 -14.46
CA HIS A 48 -0.43 25.21 -13.92
C HIS A 48 -0.24 26.39 -14.88
N ALA A 49 0.99 26.64 -15.31
CA ALA A 49 1.32 27.74 -16.21
C ALA A 49 0.62 27.65 -17.59
N SER A 50 0.23 26.44 -17.98
CA SER A 50 -0.46 26.17 -19.25
C SER A 50 -1.96 25.90 -19.10
N CYS A 51 -2.52 26.00 -17.89
CA CYS A 51 -3.90 25.64 -17.57
C CYS A 51 -4.30 24.21 -18.03
N THR A 52 -3.42 23.23 -17.84
CA THR A 52 -3.61 21.82 -18.28
C THR A 52 -3.55 20.80 -17.14
N LEU A 53 -3.93 21.19 -15.92
CA LEU A 53 -3.93 20.27 -14.76
C LEU A 53 -4.81 19.04 -14.97
N ASP A 54 -5.91 19.18 -15.71
CA ASP A 54 -6.78 18.06 -16.08
C ASP A 54 -6.09 17.01 -16.97
N LYS A 55 -5.00 17.37 -17.64
CA LYS A 55 -4.20 16.49 -18.50
C LYS A 55 -3.01 15.83 -17.78
N LEU A 56 -2.84 16.06 -16.48
CA LEU A 56 -1.84 15.35 -15.68
C LEU A 56 -2.35 14.01 -15.17
N VAL A 57 -1.56 12.96 -15.43
CA VAL A 57 -1.78 11.59 -14.94
C VAL A 57 -0.78 11.29 -13.83
N GLY A 58 -1.27 10.99 -12.63
CA GLY A 58 -0.40 10.73 -11.48
C GLY A 58 0.17 9.32 -11.57
N CYS A 59 1.49 9.21 -11.53
CA CYS A 59 2.21 7.96 -11.63
C CYS A 59 2.59 7.45 -10.25
N SER A 60 2.12 6.24 -9.93
CA SER A 60 2.62 5.47 -8.80
C SER A 60 3.59 4.42 -9.30
N ILE A 61 4.79 4.38 -8.71
CA ILE A 61 5.76 3.31 -8.87
C ILE A 61 5.59 2.33 -7.71
N HIS A 62 5.70 1.05 -7.99
CA HIS A 62 5.64 -0.01 -7.01
C HIS A 62 6.82 -0.97 -7.21
N GLY A 63 7.36 -1.49 -6.10
CA GLY A 63 8.27 -2.62 -6.14
C GLY A 63 8.08 -3.55 -4.95
N ASP A 64 8.15 -4.86 -5.20
CA ASP A 64 8.04 -5.88 -4.17
C ASP A 64 8.67 -7.21 -4.61
N GLY A 65 9.04 -8.03 -3.62
CA GLY A 65 9.51 -9.39 -3.79
C GLY A 65 8.36 -10.39 -3.71
N THR A 66 8.33 -11.37 -4.60
CA THR A 66 7.34 -12.44 -4.52
C THR A 66 7.93 -13.79 -4.95
N GLN A 67 7.63 -14.82 -4.17
CA GLN A 67 8.08 -16.18 -4.45
C GLN A 67 7.31 -16.75 -5.64
N MET A 68 8.00 -16.96 -6.76
CA MET A 68 7.40 -17.48 -7.99
C MET A 68 7.48 -19.00 -8.01
N TYR A 69 8.69 -19.56 -7.82
CA TYR A 69 8.95 -20.99 -7.69
C TYR A 69 9.38 -21.31 -6.26
N ARG A 70 9.37 -22.60 -5.91
CA ARG A 70 9.89 -23.05 -4.61
C ARG A 70 11.33 -22.55 -4.46
N GLU A 71 11.58 -21.82 -3.36
CA GLU A 71 12.91 -21.28 -3.00
C GLU A 71 13.48 -20.25 -4.00
N ASP A 72 12.63 -19.64 -4.85
CA ASP A 72 13.07 -18.66 -5.85
C ASP A 72 12.13 -17.44 -5.87
N GLU A 73 12.59 -16.36 -5.24
CA GLU A 73 11.93 -15.05 -5.17
C GLU A 73 12.29 -14.22 -6.40
N PHE A 74 11.32 -13.45 -6.89
CA PHE A 74 11.51 -12.47 -7.96
C PHE A 74 11.14 -11.11 -7.43
N PHE A 75 11.94 -10.11 -7.76
CA PHE A 75 11.59 -8.73 -7.51
C PHE A 75 10.86 -8.18 -8.73
N CYS A 76 9.70 -7.59 -8.51
CA CYS A 76 8.81 -7.08 -9.53
C CYS A 76 8.65 -5.57 -9.35
N TRP A 77 8.91 -4.80 -10.40
CA TRP A 77 8.61 -3.37 -10.46
C TRP A 77 7.45 -3.14 -11.41
N SER A 78 6.57 -2.24 -11.04
CA SER A 78 5.43 -1.86 -11.86
C SER A 78 5.11 -0.39 -11.70
N TRP A 79 4.36 0.16 -12.65
CA TRP A 79 3.71 1.45 -12.48
C TRP A 79 2.21 1.35 -12.72
N SER A 80 1.48 2.32 -12.18
CA SER A 80 0.06 2.51 -12.47
C SER A 80 -0.33 3.98 -12.32
N SER A 81 -1.45 4.34 -12.94
CA SER A 81 -2.08 5.63 -12.65
C SER A 81 -2.74 5.59 -11.26
N ILE A 82 -2.62 6.67 -10.50
CA ILE A 82 -3.32 6.84 -9.22
C ILE A 82 -4.84 6.93 -9.37
N PHE A 83 -5.31 7.26 -10.57
CA PHE A 83 -6.74 7.33 -10.88
C PHE A 83 -7.31 5.97 -11.28
N ALA A 84 -6.50 5.05 -11.81
CA ALA A 84 -6.99 3.82 -12.42
C ALA A 84 -7.73 2.88 -11.45
N SER A 85 -7.44 2.94 -10.15
CA SER A 85 -8.14 2.17 -9.12
C SER A 85 -9.60 2.61 -8.90
N MET A 86 -10.01 3.75 -9.47
CA MET A 86 -11.32 4.35 -9.22
C MET A 86 -12.43 3.87 -10.17
N SER A 87 -12.09 3.30 -11.34
CA SER A 87 -13.09 3.15 -12.41
C SER A 87 -14.25 2.21 -12.09
N GLY A 88 -14.09 1.24 -11.18
CA GLY A 88 -15.10 0.22 -10.83
C GLY A 88 -15.47 -0.76 -11.96
N ILE A 89 -15.38 -0.32 -13.21
CA ILE A 89 -15.71 -1.00 -14.47
C ILE A 89 -14.66 -2.06 -14.78
N CYS A 90 -13.38 -1.71 -14.73
CA CYS A 90 -12.28 -2.65 -14.99
C CYS A 90 -11.66 -3.13 -13.68
N LYS A 91 -11.92 -4.40 -13.33
CA LYS A 91 -11.33 -5.06 -12.16
C LYS A 91 -10.08 -5.89 -12.51
N ASP A 92 -9.74 -6.02 -13.79
CA ASP A 92 -8.54 -6.76 -14.18
C ASP A 92 -7.29 -5.89 -13.99
N VAL A 93 -6.52 -6.23 -12.96
CA VAL A 93 -5.28 -5.54 -12.59
C VAL A 93 -4.22 -5.56 -13.68
N LEU A 94 -4.27 -6.49 -14.64
CA LEU A 94 -3.34 -6.51 -15.77
C LEU A 94 -3.55 -5.34 -16.75
N LEU A 95 -4.73 -4.72 -16.76
CA LEU A 95 -5.05 -3.57 -17.62
C LEU A 95 -4.78 -2.21 -16.95
N ILE A 96 -4.59 -2.18 -15.63
CA ILE A 96 -4.40 -0.93 -14.87
C ILE A 96 -3.01 -0.85 -14.19
N LYS A 97 -2.27 -1.95 -14.13
CA LYS A 97 -0.89 -2.02 -13.64
C LYS A 97 0.01 -2.64 -14.69
N TYR A 98 1.15 -2.02 -14.89
CA TYR A 98 2.05 -2.34 -15.99
C TYR A 98 3.43 -2.72 -15.43
N PRO A 99 4.00 -3.88 -15.79
CA PRO A 99 5.33 -4.28 -15.34
C PRO A 99 6.39 -3.37 -15.96
N ILE A 100 7.35 -2.94 -15.15
CA ILE A 100 8.58 -2.27 -15.57
C ILE A 100 9.68 -3.31 -15.73
N ALA A 101 9.90 -4.11 -14.69
CA ALA A 101 10.94 -5.12 -14.64
C ALA A 101 10.51 -6.28 -13.74
N VAL A 102 11.00 -7.48 -14.05
CA VAL A 102 10.82 -8.69 -13.25
C VAL A 102 12.15 -9.42 -13.24
N ILE A 103 12.83 -9.40 -12.10
CA ILE A 103 14.21 -9.90 -11.96
C ILE A 103 14.23 -11.00 -10.91
N PRO A 104 14.70 -12.22 -11.24
CA PRO A 104 14.90 -13.25 -10.24
C PRO A 104 15.95 -12.82 -9.20
N GLU A 105 15.66 -12.97 -7.90
CA GLU A 105 16.60 -12.58 -6.84
C GLU A 105 17.92 -13.35 -6.90
N ARG A 106 17.93 -14.56 -7.46
CA ARG A 106 19.18 -15.31 -7.72
C ARG A 106 20.16 -14.58 -8.65
N GLN A 107 19.70 -13.57 -9.41
CA GLN A 107 20.55 -12.70 -10.22
C GLN A 107 21.04 -11.44 -9.45
N MET A 108 20.54 -11.23 -8.23
CA MET A 108 20.83 -10.10 -7.35
C MET A 108 21.27 -10.60 -5.95
N ARG A 109 22.13 -11.62 -5.93
CA ARG A 109 22.53 -12.32 -4.69
C ARG A 109 23.39 -11.47 -3.77
N SER A 110 24.32 -10.68 -4.31
CA SER A 110 25.11 -9.75 -3.51
C SER A 110 24.36 -8.44 -3.33
N GLN A 111 24.59 -7.78 -2.19
CA GLN A 111 24.01 -6.48 -1.89
C GLN A 111 24.42 -5.44 -2.94
N GLU A 112 25.68 -5.44 -3.37
CA GLU A 112 26.19 -4.56 -4.44
C GLU A 112 25.43 -4.74 -5.76
N VAL A 113 25.23 -5.97 -6.23
CA VAL A 113 24.50 -6.22 -7.50
C VAL A 113 23.04 -5.83 -7.36
N ARG A 114 22.43 -6.07 -6.21
CA ARG A 114 21.05 -5.66 -5.92
C ARG A 114 20.91 -4.13 -5.95
N ASP A 115 21.81 -3.42 -5.29
CA ASP A 115 21.78 -1.95 -5.23
C ASP A 115 22.03 -1.35 -6.62
N ALA A 116 22.97 -1.92 -7.39
CA ALA A 116 23.21 -1.54 -8.78
C ALA A 116 21.98 -1.81 -9.67
N ALA A 117 21.26 -2.93 -9.46
CA ALA A 117 20.03 -3.22 -10.19
C ALA A 117 18.92 -2.21 -9.85
N HIS A 118 18.68 -1.93 -8.56
CA HIS A 118 17.73 -0.90 -8.14
C HIS A 118 18.07 0.47 -8.71
N ALA A 119 19.36 0.86 -8.69
CA ALA A 119 19.82 2.12 -9.26
C ALA A 119 19.58 2.20 -10.77
N LYS A 120 19.84 1.12 -11.51
CA LYS A 120 19.61 1.09 -12.97
C LYS A 120 18.13 1.13 -13.32
N ILE A 121 17.27 0.50 -12.51
CA ILE A 121 15.81 0.61 -12.67
C ILE A 121 15.35 2.04 -12.37
N ALA A 122 15.85 2.68 -11.32
CA ALA A 122 15.52 4.07 -11.02
C ALA A 122 15.93 5.02 -12.16
N GLU A 123 17.10 4.81 -12.76
CA GLU A 123 17.59 5.58 -13.92
C GLU A 123 16.67 5.40 -15.15
N LEU A 124 16.30 4.16 -15.46
CA LEU A 124 15.38 3.84 -16.57
C LEU A 124 13.99 4.47 -16.38
N VAL A 125 13.43 4.37 -15.17
CA VAL A 125 12.12 4.92 -14.87
C VAL A 125 12.17 6.45 -14.88
N THR A 126 13.23 7.05 -14.37
CA THR A 126 13.45 8.50 -14.42
C THR A 126 13.51 9.02 -15.85
N TRP A 127 14.30 8.36 -16.71
CA TRP A 127 14.37 8.70 -18.12
C TRP A 127 12.99 8.60 -18.79
N SER A 128 12.27 7.51 -18.53
CA SER A 128 10.93 7.27 -19.09
C SER A 128 9.91 8.32 -18.62
N LEU A 129 9.96 8.69 -17.34
CA LEU A 129 9.06 9.69 -16.77
C LEU A 129 9.37 11.09 -17.28
N ARG A 130 10.63 11.49 -17.43
CA ARG A 130 10.98 12.78 -18.04
C ARG A 130 10.34 12.96 -19.42
N ILE A 131 10.43 11.93 -20.25
CA ILE A 131 9.81 11.90 -21.58
C ILE A 131 8.29 12.03 -21.47
N ALA A 132 7.68 11.22 -20.59
CA ALA A 132 6.23 11.20 -20.42
C ALA A 132 5.69 12.50 -19.78
N SER A 133 6.46 13.16 -18.93
CA SER A 133 6.16 14.47 -18.33
C SER A 133 6.31 15.60 -19.34
N ASN A 134 7.30 15.53 -20.23
CA ASN A 134 7.47 16.50 -21.31
C ASN A 134 6.36 16.35 -22.37
N GLY A 135 5.86 15.13 -22.57
CA GLY A 135 4.82 14.84 -23.55
C GLY A 135 5.33 14.85 -24.99
N VAL A 136 6.63 14.66 -25.20
CA VAL A 136 7.28 14.65 -26.52
C VAL A 136 8.15 13.40 -26.65
N GLY A 137 8.08 12.73 -27.79
CA GLY A 137 8.89 11.54 -28.04
C GLY A 137 10.40 11.86 -28.06
N PRO A 138 11.24 11.04 -27.41
CA PRO A 138 12.67 11.32 -27.29
C PRO A 138 13.37 11.11 -28.62
N ASP A 139 14.53 11.73 -28.85
CA ASP A 139 15.30 11.53 -30.08
C ASP A 139 16.15 10.25 -30.08
N VAL A 140 16.59 9.84 -28.88
CA VAL A 140 17.45 8.69 -28.63
C VAL A 140 16.83 7.79 -27.56
N GLY A 141 17.29 6.54 -27.49
CA GLY A 141 16.89 5.59 -26.47
C GLY A 141 17.55 5.84 -25.11
N PHE A 142 17.24 4.97 -24.17
CA PHE A 142 17.66 5.09 -22.78
C PHE A 142 19.18 5.10 -22.61
N ARG A 143 19.92 4.38 -23.45
CA ARG A 143 21.39 4.33 -23.44
C ARG A 143 22.01 5.34 -24.41
N GLY A 144 21.23 6.32 -24.87
CA GLY A 144 21.66 7.29 -25.90
C GLY A 144 21.73 6.68 -27.31
N GLU A 145 21.21 5.47 -27.51
CA GLU A 145 21.23 4.82 -28.82
C GLU A 145 20.26 5.49 -29.80
N ALA A 146 20.69 5.66 -31.05
CA ALA A 146 19.77 6.10 -32.10
C ALA A 146 18.69 5.04 -32.34
N PHE A 147 17.45 5.45 -32.52
CA PHE A 147 16.40 4.52 -32.93
C PHE A 147 16.66 4.03 -34.36
N LYS A 148 16.34 2.75 -34.62
CA LYS A 148 16.40 2.20 -35.97
C LYS A 148 15.32 2.87 -36.83
N GLU A 149 15.73 3.35 -38.01
CA GLU A 149 14.83 3.99 -38.97
C GLU A 149 13.63 3.09 -39.31
N GLY A 150 12.47 3.70 -39.49
CA GLY A 150 11.20 3.02 -39.77
C GLY A 150 10.53 2.36 -38.56
N THR A 151 11.18 2.29 -37.40
CA THR A 151 10.53 1.77 -36.18
C THR A 151 9.50 2.76 -35.61
N GLN A 152 8.55 2.25 -34.81
CA GLN A 152 7.59 3.12 -34.11
C GLN A 152 8.28 4.19 -33.26
N ARG A 153 9.37 3.84 -32.56
CA ARG A 153 10.12 4.81 -31.74
C ARG A 153 10.76 5.91 -32.59
N TRP A 154 11.35 5.56 -33.74
CA TRP A 154 11.87 6.53 -34.71
C TRP A 154 10.78 7.50 -35.20
N ASN A 155 9.59 6.97 -35.47
CA ASN A 155 8.46 7.76 -35.96
C ASN A 155 7.84 8.68 -34.90
N LEU A 156 8.13 8.47 -33.61
CA LEU A 156 7.60 9.28 -32.50
C LEU A 156 8.52 10.41 -32.06
N ARG A 157 9.77 10.46 -32.54
CA ARG A 157 10.74 11.48 -32.13
C ARG A 157 10.23 12.89 -32.42
N GLY A 158 10.35 13.78 -31.44
CA GLY A 158 9.88 15.16 -31.53
C GLY A 158 8.35 15.33 -31.65
N LYS A 159 7.58 14.23 -31.68
CA LYS A 159 6.12 14.29 -31.79
C LYS A 159 5.47 14.34 -30.43
N GLU A 160 4.32 15.00 -30.36
CA GLU A 160 3.47 14.99 -29.17
C GLU A 160 3.07 13.55 -28.80
N LEU A 161 3.13 13.26 -27.50
CA LEU A 161 2.69 12.00 -26.95
C LEU A 161 1.32 12.14 -26.29
N SER A 162 0.52 11.08 -26.41
CA SER A 162 -0.68 10.84 -25.61
C SER A 162 -1.73 11.95 -25.68
N LYS A 163 -1.88 12.63 -26.83
CA LYS A 163 -2.88 13.69 -27.05
C LYS A 163 -2.78 14.83 -26.01
N GLY A 164 -1.55 15.17 -25.63
CA GLY A 164 -1.24 16.21 -24.65
C GLY A 164 -1.33 15.77 -23.18
N PHE A 165 -1.74 14.54 -22.87
CA PHE A 165 -1.65 14.00 -21.51
C PHE A 165 -0.19 13.76 -21.12
N LYS A 166 0.16 14.14 -19.89
CA LYS A 166 1.51 14.01 -19.33
C LYS A 166 1.49 13.15 -18.07
N LEU A 167 2.54 12.36 -17.84
CA LEU A 167 2.72 11.71 -16.54
C LEU A 167 3.32 12.70 -15.55
N CYS A 168 2.99 12.54 -14.27
CA CYS A 168 3.66 13.25 -13.19
C CYS A 168 3.97 12.24 -12.07
N PHE A 169 5.21 12.17 -11.61
CA PHE A 169 5.56 11.28 -10.51
C PHE A 169 4.78 11.69 -9.26
N PHE A 170 4.03 10.74 -8.69
CA PHE A 170 3.22 11.01 -7.51
C PHE A 170 3.76 10.30 -6.28
N CYS A 171 3.88 8.97 -6.32
CA CYS A 171 4.35 8.24 -5.16
C CYS A 171 5.12 6.96 -5.49
N PHE A 172 5.90 6.52 -4.51
CA PHE A 172 6.52 5.21 -4.47
C PHE A 172 5.81 4.34 -3.43
N LYS A 173 5.38 3.13 -3.83
CA LYS A 173 4.71 2.14 -2.99
C LYS A 173 5.60 0.92 -2.78
N ALA A 174 5.72 0.49 -1.54
CA ALA A 174 6.45 -0.72 -1.18
C ALA A 174 6.03 -1.17 0.21
N ASP A 175 6.20 -2.45 0.52
CA ASP A 175 6.24 -2.90 1.90
C ASP A 175 7.54 -2.39 2.58
N LEU A 176 7.71 -2.61 3.89
CA LEU A 176 8.89 -2.09 4.60
C LEU A 176 10.22 -2.74 4.15
N LYS A 177 10.20 -4.02 3.75
CA LYS A 177 11.40 -4.75 3.26
C LYS A 177 11.86 -4.16 1.93
N ALA A 178 10.93 -4.06 0.98
CA ALA A 178 11.15 -3.53 -0.35
C ALA A 178 11.49 -2.03 -0.29
N ARG A 179 10.85 -1.25 0.59
CA ARG A 179 11.20 0.17 0.86
C ARG A 179 12.67 0.31 1.21
N LYS A 180 13.17 -0.47 2.18
CA LYS A 180 14.60 -0.48 2.55
C LYS A 180 15.50 -0.83 1.39
N GLN A 181 15.15 -1.86 0.62
CA GLN A 181 15.99 -2.34 -0.49
C GLN A 181 16.06 -1.34 -1.66
N MET A 182 14.94 -0.72 -2.04
CA MET A 182 14.88 0.16 -3.22
C MET A 182 15.39 1.57 -2.99
N HIS A 183 15.31 2.04 -1.74
CA HIS A 183 15.79 3.37 -1.36
C HIS A 183 17.13 3.35 -0.63
N VAL A 184 17.67 2.15 -0.37
CA VAL A 184 18.97 1.94 0.27
C VAL A 184 19.07 2.65 1.63
N PHE A 185 17.95 2.71 2.37
CA PHE A 185 17.90 3.41 3.65
C PHE A 185 18.77 2.73 4.71
N GLU A 186 19.61 3.52 5.38
CA GLU A 186 20.34 3.11 6.58
C GLU A 186 19.42 3.05 7.81
N ARG A 187 18.38 3.90 7.84
CA ARG A 187 17.35 3.95 8.89
C ARG A 187 16.15 3.13 8.46
N TYR A 188 15.85 2.03 9.16
CA TYR A 188 14.74 1.15 8.80
C TYR A 188 14.32 0.25 9.95
N TYR A 189 13.15 -0.37 9.79
CA TYR A 189 12.43 -1.12 10.84
C TYR A 189 13.19 -2.26 11.53
N GLN A 190 14.36 -2.71 11.03
CA GLN A 190 15.18 -3.76 11.66
C GLN A 190 16.52 -3.28 12.20
N CYS A 191 16.85 -1.99 12.13
CA CYS A 191 18.06 -1.44 12.74
C CYS A 191 17.72 -0.57 13.96
N ASN A 192 18.72 -0.23 14.78
CA ASN A 192 18.49 0.62 15.96
C ASN A 192 17.98 2.01 15.59
N LEU A 193 18.36 2.54 14.42
CA LEU A 193 17.81 3.75 13.82
C LEU A 193 16.50 3.41 13.10
N PHE A 194 15.47 3.14 13.88
CA PHE A 194 14.29 2.39 13.47
C PHE A 194 13.48 3.00 12.32
N CYS A 195 13.39 4.33 12.24
CA CYS A 195 12.49 5.01 11.30
C CYS A 195 13.25 5.91 10.31
N ASP A 196 12.80 5.89 9.06
CA ASP A 196 13.26 6.79 7.98
C ASP A 196 12.53 8.14 7.95
N ARG A 197 11.55 8.37 8.84
CA ARG A 197 10.78 9.63 8.95
C ARG A 197 10.95 10.37 10.27
N CYS A 198 11.56 9.75 11.26
CA CYS A 198 11.84 10.40 12.53
C CYS A 198 13.05 9.76 13.21
N MET A 199 13.47 10.33 14.34
CA MET A 199 14.61 9.81 15.09
C MET A 199 14.26 8.65 16.02
N ALA A 200 13.09 8.02 15.87
CA ALA A 200 12.70 6.85 16.68
C ALA A 200 13.76 5.74 16.63
N LEU A 201 13.93 5.09 17.77
CA LEU A 201 14.96 4.09 18.02
C LEU A 201 14.35 2.76 18.48
N GLN A 202 15.15 1.70 18.41
CA GLN A 202 14.87 0.41 19.06
C GLN A 202 16.15 -0.20 19.65
N GLY A 203 15.99 -1.21 20.51
CA GLY A 203 17.10 -1.96 21.11
C GLY A 203 17.22 -1.79 22.63
N PRO A 204 18.16 -2.50 23.27
CA PRO A 204 18.25 -2.58 24.74
C PRO A 204 18.63 -1.26 25.41
N ASN A 205 19.35 -0.37 24.72
CA ASN A 205 19.80 0.93 25.24
C ASN A 205 18.98 2.10 24.67
N CYS A 206 17.80 1.83 24.12
CA CYS A 206 16.93 2.84 23.57
C CYS A 206 16.35 3.71 24.70
N PRO A 207 16.54 5.05 24.68
CA PRO A 207 15.83 5.94 25.61
C PRO A 207 14.31 5.77 25.46
N GLU A 208 13.58 5.68 26.57
CA GLU A 208 12.14 5.39 26.56
C GLU A 208 11.31 6.39 25.73
N HIS A 209 11.69 7.66 25.74
CA HIS A 209 11.02 8.71 24.95
C HIS A 209 11.32 8.62 23.44
N MET A 210 12.38 7.90 23.04
CA MET A 210 12.72 7.66 21.63
C MET A 210 12.32 6.27 21.15
N ASP A 211 11.85 5.38 22.04
CA ASP A 211 11.43 4.03 21.66
C ASP A 211 10.22 4.10 20.73
N TYR A 212 10.31 3.47 19.56
CA TYR A 212 9.23 3.45 18.58
C TYR A 212 7.91 2.87 19.13
N ARG A 213 8.00 2.05 20.19
CA ARG A 213 6.85 1.44 20.89
C ARG A 213 6.15 2.41 21.83
N ASN A 214 6.83 3.48 22.25
CA ASN A 214 6.24 4.52 23.07
C ASN A 214 5.41 5.45 22.18
N ILE A 215 4.09 5.28 22.22
CA ILE A 215 3.11 6.17 21.57
C ILE A 215 2.34 7.01 22.59
N GLY A 216 2.81 7.02 23.83
CA GLY A 216 2.20 7.76 24.93
C GLY A 216 2.60 9.23 24.94
N PRO A 217 2.12 10.01 25.92
CA PRO A 217 2.43 11.43 26.05
C PRO A 217 3.92 11.74 26.27
N SER A 218 4.72 10.76 26.70
CA SER A 218 6.17 10.89 26.90
C SER A 218 7.00 10.64 25.63
N ALA A 219 6.37 10.26 24.51
CA ALA A 219 7.04 10.04 23.25
C ALA A 219 7.60 11.36 22.69
N ALA A 220 8.92 11.41 22.47
CA ALA A 220 9.62 12.56 21.91
C ALA A 220 9.95 12.40 20.42
N TRP A 221 10.01 11.17 19.91
CA TRP A 221 10.28 10.93 18.49
C TRP A 221 9.30 11.62 17.52
N PRO A 222 8.01 11.91 17.84
CA PRO A 222 7.15 12.68 16.92
C PRO A 222 7.66 14.10 16.66
N LEU A 223 8.47 14.66 17.59
CA LEU A 223 9.07 15.99 17.48
C LEU A 223 10.34 16.01 16.61
N THR A 224 10.76 14.86 16.10
CA THR A 224 12.03 14.67 15.40
C THR A 224 11.84 14.30 13.94
N GLU A 225 10.81 14.86 13.31
CA GLU A 225 10.48 14.60 11.90
C GLU A 225 11.69 14.84 11.00
N ILE A 226 11.97 13.87 10.13
CA ILE A 226 13.00 13.92 9.10
C ILE A 226 12.30 14.29 7.80
N ASP A 227 12.51 15.53 7.36
CA ASP A 227 12.09 15.96 6.03
C ASP A 227 13.14 15.64 4.97
N ASP A 228 12.84 15.92 3.70
CA ASP A 228 13.71 15.59 2.57
C ASP A 228 15.10 16.28 2.65
N ALA A 229 15.15 17.52 3.13
CA ALA A 229 16.40 18.25 3.26
C ALA A 229 17.27 17.64 4.38
N PHE A 230 16.64 17.31 5.52
CA PHE A 230 17.35 16.67 6.61
C PHE A 230 17.79 15.26 6.23
N TYR A 231 16.95 14.46 5.57
CA TYR A 231 17.32 13.13 5.04
C TYR A 231 18.54 13.19 4.13
N ARG A 232 18.59 14.13 3.18
CA ARG A 232 19.76 14.29 2.28
C ARG A 232 21.05 14.60 3.02
N THR A 233 20.94 15.27 4.17
CA THR A 233 22.09 15.61 5.02
C THR A 233 22.48 14.44 5.91
N LEU A 234 21.49 13.80 6.53
CA LEU A 234 21.66 12.72 7.51
C LEU A 234 22.19 11.44 6.84
N ASP A 235 21.63 11.09 5.69
CA ASP A 235 21.88 9.83 4.97
C ASP A 235 22.71 10.09 3.69
N ALA A 236 23.61 11.08 3.72
CA ALA A 236 24.38 11.53 2.55
C ALA A 236 25.20 10.40 1.86
N HIS A 237 25.52 9.33 2.58
CA HIS A 237 26.26 8.18 2.08
C HIS A 237 25.37 7.07 1.50
N SER A 238 24.06 7.13 1.74
CA SER A 238 23.08 6.09 1.38
C SER A 238 21.84 6.70 0.74
N LEU A 239 22.04 7.66 -0.16
CA LEU A 239 20.95 8.34 -0.82
C LEU A 239 20.21 7.40 -1.80
N SER A 240 18.88 7.38 -1.66
CA SER A 240 17.97 6.72 -2.59
C SER A 240 18.33 7.01 -4.06
N PRO A 241 18.45 5.97 -4.91
CA PRO A 241 18.73 6.16 -6.32
C PRO A 241 17.60 6.86 -7.08
N TRP A 242 16.43 7.01 -6.46
CA TRP A 242 15.28 7.74 -7.00
C TRP A 242 15.40 9.26 -6.87
N LEU A 243 16.42 9.79 -6.17
CA LEU A 243 16.66 11.24 -6.09
C LEU A 243 16.85 11.92 -7.46
N GLN A 244 17.26 11.16 -8.47
CA GLN A 244 17.40 11.65 -9.84
C GLN A 244 16.06 11.89 -10.54
N MET A 245 14.95 11.37 -9.99
CA MET A 245 13.61 11.54 -10.53
C MET A 245 13.08 12.93 -10.22
N ASP A 246 12.62 13.63 -11.26
CA ASP A 246 12.14 15.00 -11.11
C ASP A 246 10.95 15.04 -10.14
N GLY A 247 11.06 15.91 -9.14
CA GLY A 247 10.07 16.06 -8.07
C GLY A 247 10.06 14.94 -7.01
N PHE A 248 11.01 14.00 -7.05
CA PHE A 248 11.16 13.05 -5.95
C PHE A 248 11.44 13.77 -4.63
N ASN A 249 10.69 13.37 -3.61
CA ASN A 249 10.82 13.83 -2.24
C ASN A 249 10.64 12.62 -1.32
N LEU A 250 11.31 12.60 -0.16
CA LEU A 250 11.08 11.58 0.86
C LEU A 250 9.59 11.41 1.17
N GLY A 251 8.84 12.52 1.21
CA GLY A 251 7.38 12.62 1.31
C GLY A 251 6.59 11.75 0.33
N CYS A 252 7.11 11.55 -0.88
CA CYS A 252 6.44 10.75 -1.93
C CYS A 252 6.56 9.24 -1.70
N ILE A 253 7.36 8.77 -0.74
CA ILE A 253 7.48 7.35 -0.43
C ILE A 253 6.41 6.99 0.59
N ALA A 254 5.32 6.41 0.08
CA ALA A 254 4.13 6.12 0.84
C ALA A 254 4.35 4.94 1.79
N TYR A 255 3.67 5.01 2.93
CA TYR A 255 3.48 3.84 3.78
C TYR A 255 2.28 3.05 3.28
N ASP A 256 2.50 1.78 2.97
CA ASP A 256 1.41 0.95 2.47
C ASP A 256 0.38 0.67 3.57
N TRP A 257 -0.79 1.29 3.42
CA TRP A 257 -1.97 1.08 4.26
C TRP A 257 -2.33 -0.40 4.40
N MET A 258 -2.26 -1.18 3.31
CA MET A 258 -2.62 -2.60 3.35
C MET A 258 -1.67 -3.39 4.25
N HIS A 259 -0.36 -3.22 4.07
CA HIS A 259 0.63 -3.91 4.89
C HIS A 259 0.66 -3.41 6.33
N ASN A 260 0.50 -2.10 6.58
CA ASN A 260 0.58 -1.53 7.93
C ASN A 260 -0.67 -1.80 8.77
N VAL A 261 -1.85 -1.71 8.16
CA VAL A 261 -3.12 -1.96 8.82
C VAL A 261 -3.45 -3.45 8.77
N PHE A 262 -3.84 -3.96 7.60
CA PHE A 262 -4.46 -5.30 7.49
C PHE A 262 -3.48 -6.46 7.69
N LEU A 263 -2.25 -6.35 7.20
CA LEU A 263 -1.19 -7.34 7.48
C LEU A 263 -0.25 -6.91 8.61
N GLY A 264 -0.65 -5.88 9.36
CA GLY A 264 0.06 -5.35 10.51
C GLY A 264 -0.84 -5.36 11.74
N THR A 265 -1.21 -4.17 12.22
CA THR A 265 -1.89 -4.00 13.52
C THR A 265 -3.23 -4.71 13.60
N ALA A 266 -4.03 -4.68 12.52
CA ALA A 266 -5.36 -5.30 12.48
C ALA A 266 -5.29 -6.81 12.66
N ARG A 267 -4.23 -7.43 12.15
CA ARG A 267 -4.02 -8.87 12.19
C ARG A 267 -3.81 -9.37 13.62
N ASP A 268 -3.02 -8.63 14.39
CA ASP A 268 -2.80 -8.91 15.81
C ASP A 268 -4.05 -8.57 16.63
N LEU A 269 -4.71 -7.45 16.31
CA LEU A 269 -5.96 -7.03 16.97
C LEU A 269 -7.06 -8.10 16.84
N VAL A 270 -7.28 -8.63 15.64
CA VAL A 270 -8.34 -9.63 15.41
C VAL A 270 -8.07 -10.90 16.20
N ALA A 271 -6.85 -11.44 16.16
CA ALA A 271 -6.52 -12.65 16.90
C ALA A 271 -6.62 -12.44 18.42
N SER A 272 -6.03 -11.35 18.92
CA SER A 272 -6.08 -10.99 20.35
C SER A 272 -7.51 -10.75 20.83
N GLY A 273 -8.30 -10.02 20.04
CA GLY A 273 -9.69 -9.70 20.36
C GLY A 273 -10.58 -10.94 20.43
N ILE A 274 -10.35 -11.95 19.58
CA ILE A 274 -11.03 -13.24 19.67
C ILE A 274 -10.73 -13.89 21.03
N PHE A 275 -9.46 -13.95 21.45
CA PHE A 275 -9.11 -14.53 22.75
C PHE A 275 -9.70 -13.77 23.92
N VAL A 276 -9.67 -12.44 23.89
CA VAL A 276 -10.29 -11.62 24.95
C VAL A 276 -11.78 -11.92 25.06
N LEU A 277 -12.51 -11.96 23.93
CA LEU A 277 -13.94 -12.28 23.95
C LEU A 277 -14.21 -13.71 24.47
N ILE A 278 -13.37 -14.68 24.09
CA ILE A 278 -13.48 -16.06 24.61
C ILE A 278 -13.25 -16.08 26.12
N SER A 279 -12.17 -15.46 26.61
CA SER A 279 -11.84 -15.44 28.05
C SER A 279 -12.87 -14.70 28.89
N SER A 280 -13.56 -13.72 28.32
CA SER A 280 -14.66 -13.01 28.98
C SER A 280 -16.02 -13.74 28.87
N GLY A 281 -16.07 -14.95 28.30
CA GLY A 281 -17.28 -15.78 28.25
C GLY A 281 -18.28 -15.39 27.17
N ARG A 282 -17.90 -14.58 26.17
CA ARG A 282 -18.81 -14.13 25.08
C ARG A 282 -19.44 -15.29 24.31
N PHE A 283 -18.70 -16.38 24.12
CA PHE A 283 -19.06 -17.51 23.26
C PHE A 283 -19.50 -18.77 24.04
N GLY A 284 -19.99 -18.55 25.27
CA GLY A 284 -20.46 -19.57 26.18
C GLY A 284 -19.47 -19.86 27.31
N PRO A 285 -19.81 -20.81 28.21
CA PRO A 285 -18.88 -21.24 29.24
C PRO A 285 -17.60 -21.80 28.59
N PRO A 286 -16.43 -21.64 29.22
CA PRO A 286 -15.22 -22.31 28.79
C PRO A 286 -15.49 -23.81 28.71
N THR A 287 -15.35 -24.38 27.51
CA THR A 287 -15.27 -25.84 27.30
C THR A 287 -13.81 -26.22 27.21
N ASP A 288 -13.46 -27.46 27.53
CA ASP A 288 -12.10 -27.97 27.32
C ASP A 288 -11.73 -28.05 25.83
N ASP A 289 -12.73 -28.00 24.93
CA ASP A 289 -12.54 -28.01 23.48
C ASP A 289 -12.52 -26.59 22.89
N MET A 290 -11.31 -26.09 22.59
CA MET A 290 -11.10 -24.79 21.94
C MET A 290 -11.58 -24.76 20.49
N ASP A 291 -11.58 -25.89 19.77
CA ASP A 291 -12.02 -25.93 18.38
C ASP A 291 -13.53 -25.77 18.29
N GLU A 292 -14.29 -26.29 19.27
CA GLU A 292 -15.73 -26.04 19.36
C GLU A 292 -16.02 -24.55 19.55
N ILE A 293 -15.29 -23.87 20.45
CA ILE A 293 -15.43 -22.42 20.68
C ILE A 293 -15.10 -21.65 19.40
N LEU A 294 -13.97 -21.95 18.74
CA LEU A 294 -13.57 -21.28 17.50
C LEU A 294 -14.57 -21.52 16.35
N CYS A 295 -15.21 -22.69 16.30
CA CYS A 295 -16.30 -22.96 15.38
C CYS A 295 -17.52 -22.04 15.65
N ARG A 296 -17.88 -21.81 16.92
CA ARG A 296 -18.94 -20.85 17.29
C ARG A 296 -18.55 -19.42 16.91
N VAL A 297 -17.30 -19.01 17.14
CA VAL A 297 -16.77 -17.71 16.72
C VAL A 297 -16.89 -17.55 15.21
N GLN A 298 -16.43 -18.52 14.43
CA GLN A 298 -16.51 -18.48 12.97
C GLN A 298 -17.96 -18.43 12.46
N ARG A 299 -18.90 -19.15 13.10
CA ARG A 299 -20.34 -19.02 12.79
C ARG A 299 -20.87 -17.62 13.11
N SER A 300 -20.42 -16.99 14.20
CA SER A 300 -20.77 -15.59 14.51
C SER A 300 -20.28 -14.65 13.40
N MET A 301 -19.01 -14.79 13.00
CA MET A 301 -18.42 -14.01 11.91
C MET A 301 -19.24 -14.11 10.62
N HIS A 302 -19.54 -15.33 10.16
CA HIS A 302 -20.33 -15.53 8.94
C HIS A 302 -21.74 -14.94 9.04
N ARG A 303 -22.43 -15.12 10.17
CA ARG A 303 -23.76 -14.55 10.39
C ARG A 303 -23.73 -13.02 10.36
N THR A 304 -22.81 -12.40 11.09
CA THR A 304 -22.67 -10.94 11.14
C THR A 304 -22.28 -10.38 9.78
N CYS A 305 -21.32 -10.98 9.06
CA CYS A 305 -20.98 -10.55 7.72
C CYS A 305 -22.19 -10.64 6.77
N ALA A 306 -22.90 -11.77 6.76
CA ALA A 306 -24.08 -11.97 5.91
C ALA A 306 -25.20 -10.96 6.21
N ALA A 307 -25.46 -10.68 7.49
CA ALA A 307 -26.46 -9.70 7.91
C ALA A 307 -26.14 -8.26 7.45
N ASN A 308 -24.89 -7.97 7.11
CA ASN A 308 -24.43 -6.67 6.62
C ASN A 308 -24.11 -6.67 5.12
N GLY A 309 -24.62 -7.66 4.36
CA GLY A 309 -24.38 -7.77 2.92
C GLY A 309 -22.94 -8.09 2.54
N MET A 310 -22.12 -8.55 3.49
CA MET A 310 -20.71 -8.92 3.26
C MET A 310 -20.56 -10.45 3.14
N ARG A 311 -19.72 -10.89 2.20
CA ARG A 311 -19.40 -12.32 2.03
C ARG A 311 -18.01 -12.63 2.60
N LEU A 312 -17.97 -13.23 3.78
CA LEU A 312 -16.74 -13.80 4.33
C LEU A 312 -16.40 -15.13 3.62
N PRO A 313 -15.20 -15.31 3.05
CA PRO A 313 -14.77 -16.59 2.49
C PRO A 313 -14.82 -17.71 3.53
N SER A 314 -15.25 -18.92 3.15
CA SER A 314 -15.36 -20.06 4.06
C SER A 314 -14.02 -20.58 4.58
N LYS A 315 -12.93 -20.26 3.88
CA LYS A 315 -11.56 -20.64 4.23
C LYS A 315 -10.66 -19.39 4.26
N PRO A 316 -9.61 -19.39 5.11
CA PRO A 316 -9.23 -20.44 6.06
C PRO A 316 -10.16 -20.51 7.29
N HIS A 317 -10.25 -21.68 7.92
CA HIS A 317 -10.99 -21.87 9.18
C HIS A 317 -10.19 -21.32 10.37
N LEU A 318 -10.90 -20.82 11.39
CA LEU A 318 -10.27 -20.53 12.67
C LEU A 318 -9.84 -21.84 13.33
N THR A 319 -8.58 -21.91 13.73
CA THR A 319 -8.00 -23.01 14.50
C THR A 319 -6.98 -22.38 15.45
N VAL A 320 -6.65 -23.06 16.55
CA VAL A 320 -5.62 -22.58 17.48
C VAL A 320 -4.30 -22.29 16.76
N ALA A 321 -3.86 -23.20 15.88
CA ALA A 321 -2.65 -23.04 15.07
C ALA A 321 -2.69 -21.80 14.16
N ASN A 322 -3.87 -21.45 13.63
CA ASN A 322 -4.04 -20.25 12.80
C ASN A 322 -4.17 -18.96 13.62
N LEU A 323 -4.25 -19.02 14.94
CA LEU A 323 -4.26 -17.86 15.83
C LEU A 323 -2.94 -17.71 16.62
N ARG A 324 -2.00 -18.64 16.44
CA ARG A 324 -0.64 -18.67 17.05
C ARG A 324 -0.62 -18.55 18.58
N ALA A 325 -1.65 -19.04 19.25
CA ALA A 325 -1.76 -18.90 20.71
C ALA A 325 -0.85 -19.84 21.51
N ASP A 326 -0.38 -20.91 20.89
CA ASP A 326 0.48 -21.94 21.48
C ASP A 326 1.97 -21.58 21.43
N GLU A 327 2.40 -20.78 20.46
CA GLU A 327 3.82 -20.50 20.20
C GLU A 327 4.25 -19.04 20.45
N GLY A 328 3.37 -18.19 21.00
CA GLY A 328 3.73 -16.81 21.34
C GLY A 328 2.56 -15.84 21.32
N TYR A 329 2.77 -14.67 20.71
CA TYR A 329 1.74 -13.65 20.59
C TYR A 329 0.60 -14.08 19.66
N ALA A 330 -0.64 -13.83 20.07
CA ALA A 330 -1.82 -14.03 19.23
C ALA A 330 -1.73 -13.25 17.91
N GLU A 331 -1.80 -13.96 16.79
CA GLU A 331 -1.71 -13.39 15.43
C GLU A 331 -2.45 -14.28 14.44
N MET A 332 -3.27 -13.68 13.56
CA MET A 332 -3.92 -14.44 12.48
C MET A 332 -2.88 -15.04 11.53
N GLY A 333 -2.97 -16.31 11.16
CA GLY A 333 -1.98 -17.00 10.30
C GLY A 333 -1.85 -16.44 8.89
N THR A 334 -0.77 -16.76 8.16
CA THR A 334 -0.45 -16.22 6.80
C THR A 334 -1.43 -16.63 5.72
N ARG A 335 -2.31 -17.58 6.02
CA ARG A 335 -3.43 -17.98 5.18
C ARG A 335 -4.53 -16.90 5.12
N PHE A 336 -4.64 -16.05 6.14
CA PHE A 336 -5.58 -14.92 6.15
C PHE A 336 -4.98 -13.74 5.38
N LYS A 337 -5.40 -13.59 4.13
CA LYS A 337 -5.06 -12.43 3.29
C LYS A 337 -5.62 -11.13 3.87
N ALA A 338 -5.04 -9.99 3.49
CA ALA A 338 -5.47 -8.65 3.91
C ALA A 338 -6.99 -8.41 3.75
N SER A 339 -7.57 -8.90 2.65
CA SER A 339 -9.01 -8.79 2.39
C SER A 339 -9.88 -9.54 3.41
N HIS A 340 -9.39 -10.64 3.99
CA HIS A 340 -10.07 -11.33 5.09
C HIS A 340 -9.98 -10.48 6.35
N ILE A 341 -8.77 -10.01 6.70
CA ILE A 341 -8.55 -9.22 7.92
C ILE A 341 -9.43 -7.97 7.93
N ARG A 342 -9.56 -7.31 6.78
CA ARG A 342 -10.48 -6.18 6.61
C ARG A 342 -11.92 -6.50 7.04
N LEU A 343 -12.48 -7.63 6.59
CA LEU A 343 -13.83 -8.05 6.97
C LEU A 343 -13.91 -8.41 8.47
N LEU A 344 -12.86 -9.03 8.99
CA LEU A 344 -12.78 -9.42 10.40
C LEU A 344 -12.66 -8.23 11.35
N VAL A 345 -12.02 -7.14 10.93
CA VAL A 345 -12.02 -5.87 11.70
C VAL A 345 -13.43 -5.32 11.86
N ARG A 346 -14.22 -5.31 10.78
CA ARG A 346 -15.63 -4.88 10.82
C ARG A 346 -16.49 -5.77 11.72
N TRP A 347 -16.31 -7.09 11.63
CA TRP A 347 -16.96 -8.02 12.53
C TRP A 347 -16.56 -7.79 13.99
N LEU A 348 -15.26 -7.69 14.26
CA LEU A 348 -14.72 -7.55 15.61
C LEU A 348 -15.29 -6.29 16.26
N ALA A 349 -15.22 -5.13 15.59
CA ALA A 349 -15.75 -3.88 16.09
C ALA A 349 -17.21 -4.00 16.53
N ARG A 350 -18.05 -4.63 15.70
CA ARG A 350 -19.47 -4.86 16.01
C ARG A 350 -19.67 -5.81 17.19
N GLU A 351 -18.96 -6.94 17.18
CA GLU A 351 -19.09 -7.98 18.20
C GLU A 351 -18.61 -7.46 19.57
N THR A 352 -17.49 -6.75 19.61
CA THR A 352 -16.95 -6.15 20.83
C THR A 352 -17.84 -5.04 21.35
N GLN A 353 -18.46 -4.23 20.47
CA GLN A 353 -19.41 -3.20 20.90
C GLN A 353 -20.63 -3.81 21.59
N ILE A 354 -21.28 -4.79 20.95
CA ILE A 354 -22.46 -5.47 21.53
C ILE A 354 -22.11 -6.06 22.89
N PHE A 355 -20.93 -6.66 23.02
CA PHE A 355 -20.51 -7.27 24.28
C PHE A 355 -20.12 -6.22 25.34
N ALA A 356 -19.47 -5.13 24.96
CA ALA A 356 -19.13 -4.02 25.86
C ALA A 356 -20.39 -3.33 26.41
N ASP A 357 -21.39 -3.09 25.55
CA ASP A 357 -22.67 -2.48 25.95
C ASP A 357 -23.38 -3.28 27.06
N ALA A 358 -23.25 -4.61 27.01
CA ALA A 358 -23.78 -5.53 28.01
C ALA A 358 -22.87 -5.68 29.26
N ASN A 359 -21.60 -5.26 29.18
CA ASN A 359 -20.58 -5.46 30.22
C ASN A 359 -19.85 -4.15 30.52
N GLN A 360 -20.59 -3.08 30.82
CA GLN A 360 -20.05 -1.72 30.98
C GLN A 360 -18.97 -1.60 32.07
N ASN A 361 -18.93 -2.53 33.04
CA ASN A 361 -17.92 -2.54 34.09
C ASN A 361 -16.61 -3.27 33.71
N ASP A 362 -16.56 -3.99 32.57
CA ASP A 362 -15.35 -4.67 32.10
C ASP A 362 -14.48 -3.70 31.31
N CYS A 363 -13.47 -3.11 31.96
CA CYS A 363 -12.60 -2.12 31.33
C CYS A 363 -11.83 -2.68 30.11
N VAL A 364 -11.45 -3.97 30.13
CA VAL A 364 -10.67 -4.58 29.05
C VAL A 364 -11.53 -4.71 27.80
N VAL A 365 -12.75 -5.21 27.95
CA VAL A 365 -13.72 -5.33 26.85
C VAL A 365 -14.08 -3.96 26.28
N ASN A 366 -14.28 -2.95 27.13
CA ASN A 366 -14.55 -1.58 26.69
C ASN A 366 -13.38 -0.97 25.89
N VAL A 367 -12.14 -1.14 26.35
CA VAL A 367 -10.96 -0.66 25.61
C VAL A 367 -10.77 -1.43 24.30
N LEU A 368 -11.03 -2.73 24.28
CA LEU A 368 -11.03 -3.53 23.05
C LEU A 368 -12.08 -3.04 22.05
N ALA A 369 -13.30 -2.76 22.52
CA ALA A 369 -14.36 -2.22 21.67
C ALA A 369 -13.97 -0.86 21.08
N ALA A 370 -13.44 0.06 21.89
CA ALA A 370 -12.91 1.34 21.40
C ALA A 370 -11.76 1.15 20.39
N CYS A 371 -10.84 0.23 20.65
CA CYS A 371 -9.71 -0.07 19.77
C CYS A 371 -10.19 -0.57 18.40
N ALA A 372 -11.15 -1.50 18.38
CA ALA A 372 -11.68 -2.10 17.15
C ALA A 372 -12.58 -1.13 16.37
N TYR A 373 -13.46 -0.39 17.06
CA TYR A 373 -14.31 0.63 16.46
C TYR A 373 -13.49 1.69 15.74
N ASN A 374 -12.49 2.28 16.40
CA ASN A 374 -11.68 3.33 15.81
C ASN A 374 -10.92 2.86 14.56
N LEU A 375 -10.38 1.63 14.56
CA LEU A 375 -9.73 1.08 13.38
C LEU A 375 -10.72 0.85 12.23
N GLN A 376 -11.89 0.30 12.55
CA GLN A 376 -12.95 0.08 11.57
C GLN A 376 -13.45 1.40 10.98
N ARG A 377 -13.68 2.43 11.79
CA ARG A 377 -14.11 3.76 11.35
C ARG A 377 -13.10 4.41 10.42
N ALA A 378 -11.80 4.37 10.77
CA ALA A 378 -10.74 4.85 9.88
C ALA A 378 -10.73 4.10 8.54
N CYS A 379 -10.92 2.77 8.55
CA CYS A 379 -11.02 2.00 7.31
C CYS A 379 -12.24 2.38 6.48
N GLU A 380 -13.39 2.68 7.11
CA GLU A 380 -14.58 3.12 6.38
C GLU A 380 -14.40 4.48 5.72
N LEU A 381 -13.78 5.44 6.40
CA LEU A 381 -13.44 6.74 5.80
C LEU A 381 -12.54 6.56 4.58
N VAL A 382 -11.49 5.74 4.69
CA VAL A 382 -10.59 5.42 3.56
C VAL A 382 -11.33 4.77 2.38
N GLU A 383 -12.30 3.89 2.64
CA GLU A 383 -12.96 3.09 1.60
C GLU A 383 -14.21 3.73 0.98
N HIS A 384 -14.94 4.52 1.77
CA HIS A 384 -16.24 5.10 1.40
C HIS A 384 -16.22 6.62 1.34
N GLY A 385 -15.16 7.27 1.84
CA GLY A 385 -14.93 8.69 1.65
C GLY A 385 -14.52 9.02 0.21
N SER A 386 -14.17 10.28 -0.01
CA SER A 386 -13.70 10.73 -1.32
C SER A 386 -12.42 9.97 -1.72
N PRO A 387 -12.36 9.45 -2.97
CA PRO A 387 -11.35 8.47 -3.38
C PRO A 387 -9.93 9.05 -3.47
N LEU A 388 -9.79 10.36 -3.68
CA LEU A 388 -8.50 11.03 -3.86
C LEU A 388 -8.13 11.90 -2.67
N LEU A 389 -9.05 12.78 -2.27
CA LEU A 389 -8.84 13.77 -1.21
C LEU A 389 -9.93 13.68 -0.16
N PHE A 390 -9.54 13.63 1.11
CA PHE A 390 -10.47 13.82 2.19
C PHE A 390 -10.97 15.27 2.27
N SER A 391 -12.22 15.41 2.71
CA SER A 391 -12.65 16.66 3.34
C SER A 391 -11.76 16.94 4.56
N GLU A 392 -11.75 18.19 5.03
CA GLU A 392 -10.98 18.54 6.22
C GLU A 392 -11.49 17.73 7.43
N GLU A 393 -12.81 17.65 7.59
CA GLU A 393 -13.48 16.86 8.62
C GLU A 393 -13.10 15.37 8.56
N ASP A 394 -13.23 14.73 7.39
CA ASP A 394 -12.88 13.31 7.22
C ASP A 394 -11.41 13.05 7.53
N SER A 395 -10.51 13.97 7.16
CA SER A 395 -9.07 13.81 7.41
C SER A 395 -8.73 13.87 8.90
N VAL A 396 -9.36 14.79 9.64
CA VAL A 396 -9.20 14.92 11.09
C VAL A 396 -9.81 13.72 11.79
N GLU A 397 -11.01 13.29 11.38
CA GLU A 397 -11.67 12.10 11.94
C GLU A 397 -10.82 10.84 11.71
N ALA A 398 -10.37 10.60 10.47
CA ALA A 398 -9.56 9.43 10.14
C ALA A 398 -8.24 9.40 10.94
N SER A 399 -7.52 10.53 11.02
CA SER A 399 -6.31 10.66 11.83
C SER A 399 -6.58 10.38 13.31
N SER A 400 -7.61 11.02 13.87
CA SER A 400 -8.01 10.86 15.27
C SER A 400 -8.37 9.41 15.60
N CYS A 401 -9.15 8.75 14.74
CA CYS A 401 -9.48 7.33 14.88
C CYS A 401 -8.23 6.45 14.85
N ILE A 402 -7.27 6.67 13.94
CA ILE A 402 -6.03 5.89 13.92
C ILE A 402 -5.24 6.07 15.23
N ARG A 403 -5.10 7.31 15.72
CA ARG A 403 -4.39 7.58 16.98
C ARG A 403 -5.10 6.97 18.18
N ALA A 404 -6.43 7.03 18.23
CA ALA A 404 -7.23 6.41 19.28
C ALA A 404 -7.09 4.88 19.26
N HIS A 405 -7.15 4.26 18.08
CA HIS A 405 -6.87 2.84 17.90
C HIS A 405 -5.49 2.46 18.45
N LEU A 406 -4.44 3.18 18.04
CA LEU A 406 -3.07 2.91 18.47
C LEU A 406 -2.92 3.02 20.00
N LYS A 407 -3.45 4.09 20.62
CA LYS A 407 -3.44 4.28 22.08
C LYS A 407 -4.15 3.14 22.82
N ALA A 408 -5.34 2.76 22.36
CA ALA A 408 -6.09 1.66 22.96
C ALA A 408 -5.37 0.31 22.78
N PHE A 409 -4.77 0.06 21.62
CA PHE A 409 -3.97 -1.14 21.36
C PHE A 409 -2.74 -1.21 22.27
N TRP A 410 -2.05 -0.09 22.50
CA TRP A 410 -0.91 -0.01 23.41
C TRP A 410 -1.31 -0.24 24.86
N TRP A 411 -2.46 0.30 25.29
CA TRP A 411 -3.00 0.02 26.63
C TRP A 411 -3.28 -1.47 26.81
N LEU A 412 -3.92 -2.12 25.83
CA LEU A 412 -4.19 -3.56 25.85
C LEU A 412 -2.88 -4.37 25.89
N ALA A 413 -1.90 -4.00 25.07
CA ALA A 413 -0.57 -4.62 25.09
C ALA A 413 0.10 -4.51 26.46
N TYR A 414 0.09 -3.33 27.07
CA TYR A 414 0.64 -3.14 28.41
C TYR A 414 -0.13 -3.96 29.46
N TYR A 415 -1.46 -3.92 29.45
CA TYR A 415 -2.31 -4.66 30.38
C TYR A 415 -2.02 -6.16 30.38
N PHE A 416 -2.01 -6.78 29.19
CA PHE A 416 -1.77 -8.22 29.06
C PHE A 416 -0.29 -8.58 29.29
N PHE A 417 0.65 -7.70 28.94
CA PHE A 417 2.07 -7.89 29.24
C PHE A 417 2.34 -7.97 30.75
N GLN A 418 1.74 -7.08 31.56
CA GLN A 418 1.87 -7.10 33.02
C GLN A 418 1.34 -8.41 33.63
N ARG A 419 0.39 -9.05 32.96
CA ARG A 419 -0.21 -10.35 33.35
C ARG A 419 0.55 -11.55 32.79
N ARG A 420 1.63 -11.33 32.03
CA ARG A 420 2.39 -12.35 31.30
C ARG A 420 1.55 -13.12 30.28
N GLU A 421 0.55 -12.47 29.72
CA GLU A 421 -0.31 -13.00 28.67
C GLU A 421 0.12 -12.42 27.32
N LEU A 422 0.56 -13.28 26.39
CA LEU A 422 1.07 -12.88 25.08
C LEU A 422 -0.09 -12.70 24.09
N LEU A 423 -0.93 -11.70 24.28
CA LEU A 423 -2.03 -11.41 23.35
C LEU A 423 -1.62 -10.34 22.34
N PHE A 424 -1.47 -9.09 22.79
CA PHE A 424 -1.29 -7.95 21.90
C PHE A 424 0.19 -7.65 21.64
N LYS A 425 0.64 -7.84 20.41
CA LYS A 425 2.02 -7.58 19.98
C LYS A 425 2.18 -6.17 19.40
N LEU A 426 3.06 -5.36 19.98
CA LEU A 426 3.47 -4.08 19.39
C LEU A 426 4.44 -4.30 18.23
N ARG A 427 4.02 -3.97 17.01
CA ARG A 427 4.85 -4.11 15.79
C ARG A 427 5.45 -2.79 15.36
N CYS A 428 6.51 -2.88 14.55
CA CYS A 428 7.05 -1.75 13.82
C CYS A 428 5.98 -1.00 13.02
N LYS A 429 5.03 -1.73 12.43
CA LYS A 429 3.92 -1.21 11.63
C LYS A 429 3.00 -0.26 12.40
N SER A 430 2.86 -0.42 13.72
CA SER A 430 2.09 0.51 14.56
C SER A 430 2.68 1.92 14.54
N HIS A 431 4.00 2.02 14.52
CA HIS A 431 4.72 3.30 14.43
C HIS A 431 4.54 3.95 13.06
N TYR A 432 4.68 3.19 11.98
CA TYR A 432 4.45 3.71 10.62
C TYR A 432 2.98 4.09 10.37
N LEU A 433 2.04 3.41 11.04
CA LEU A 433 0.63 3.79 11.02
C LEU A 433 0.40 5.14 11.76
N PHE A 434 1.21 5.48 12.76
CA PHE A 434 1.17 6.80 13.39
C PHE A 434 1.56 7.90 12.39
N HIS A 435 2.68 7.75 11.68
CA HIS A 435 3.06 8.68 10.60
C HIS A 435 1.99 8.77 9.51
N THR A 436 1.33 7.65 9.21
CA THR A 436 0.21 7.66 8.25
C THR A 436 -0.96 8.50 8.75
N ALA A 437 -1.25 8.52 10.06
CA ALA A 437 -2.25 9.43 10.64
C ALA A 437 -1.84 10.91 10.50
N ASP A 438 -0.57 11.23 10.77
CA ASP A 438 -0.02 12.57 10.56
C ASP A 438 -0.15 13.01 9.09
N ASP A 439 0.20 12.12 8.15
CA ASP A 439 0.12 12.39 6.71
C ASP A 439 -1.32 12.60 6.23
N ILE A 440 -2.29 11.82 6.75
CA ILE A 440 -3.72 11.97 6.43
C ILE A 440 -4.22 13.35 6.84
N GLU A 441 -3.97 13.74 8.09
CA GLU A 441 -4.41 15.02 8.64
C GLU A 441 -3.76 16.19 7.92
N ARG A 442 -2.45 16.09 7.67
CA ARG A 442 -1.65 17.16 7.07
C ARG A 442 -1.93 17.33 5.57
N TYR A 443 -1.93 16.24 4.82
CA TYR A 443 -1.99 16.29 3.35
C TYR A 443 -3.38 16.06 2.81
N ARG A 444 -4.32 15.54 3.61
CA ARG A 444 -5.69 15.22 3.20
C ARG A 444 -5.79 14.28 1.99
N ILE A 445 -4.71 13.58 1.65
CA ILE A 445 -4.71 12.59 0.57
C ILE A 445 -5.24 11.29 1.15
N ASN A 446 -6.23 10.70 0.49
CA ASN A 446 -6.79 9.42 0.92
C ASN A 446 -5.73 8.30 0.74
N PRO A 447 -5.35 7.56 1.81
CA PRO A 447 -4.43 6.42 1.72
C PRO A 447 -4.85 5.33 0.75
N ALA A 448 -6.12 5.27 0.34
CA ALA A 448 -6.61 4.38 -0.71
C ALA A 448 -5.85 4.58 -2.04
N VAL A 449 -5.38 5.80 -2.34
CA VAL A 449 -4.52 6.03 -3.52
C VAL A 449 -3.18 5.30 -3.39
N MET A 450 -2.71 5.11 -2.16
CA MET A 450 -1.37 4.63 -1.85
C MET A 450 -1.31 3.15 -1.42
N HIS A 451 -2.45 2.51 -1.15
CA HIS A 451 -2.49 1.12 -0.70
C HIS A 451 -2.04 0.11 -1.80
N CYS A 452 -1.64 -1.09 -1.38
CA CYS A 452 -1.09 -2.14 -2.27
C CYS A 452 -2.03 -3.33 -2.56
N PHE A 453 -3.36 -3.21 -2.41
CA PHE A 453 -4.27 -4.32 -2.74
C PHE A 453 -4.24 -4.70 -4.22
N GLY A 454 -4.15 -3.70 -5.11
CA GLY A 454 -4.06 -3.92 -6.54
C GLY A 454 -2.72 -4.53 -6.93
N GLU A 455 -1.65 -4.11 -6.26
CA GLU A 455 -0.27 -4.53 -6.43
C GLU A 455 -0.13 -6.01 -6.04
N GLU A 456 -0.67 -6.44 -4.90
CA GLU A 456 -0.69 -7.86 -4.49
C GLU A 456 -1.48 -8.73 -5.48
N SER A 457 -2.63 -8.22 -5.95
CA SER A 457 -3.42 -8.92 -6.97
C SER A 457 -2.66 -9.03 -8.31
N PHE A 458 -1.92 -7.97 -8.67
CA PHE A 458 -1.08 -7.95 -9.86
C PHE A 458 0.10 -8.92 -9.74
N LEU A 459 0.79 -8.97 -8.60
CA LEU A 459 1.83 -9.96 -8.33
C LEU A 459 1.29 -11.39 -8.43
N GLY A 460 0.07 -11.65 -7.95
CA GLY A 460 -0.60 -12.92 -8.13
C GLY A 460 -0.82 -13.31 -9.61
N LYS A 461 -1.17 -12.35 -10.46
CA LYS A 461 -1.30 -12.57 -11.92
C LYS A 461 0.06 -12.75 -12.60
N VAL A 462 1.05 -11.93 -12.25
CA VAL A 462 2.43 -12.05 -12.72
C VAL A 462 2.98 -13.44 -12.37
N LYS A 463 2.79 -13.89 -11.13
CA LYS A 463 3.14 -15.23 -10.68
C LYS A 463 2.48 -16.31 -11.52
N SER A 464 1.16 -16.24 -11.73
CA SER A 464 0.44 -17.21 -12.56
C SER A 464 1.02 -17.34 -13.98
N ILE A 465 1.38 -16.21 -14.61
CA ILE A 465 2.02 -16.19 -15.94
C ILE A 465 3.43 -16.78 -15.87
N LEU A 466 4.22 -16.37 -14.88
CA LEU A 466 5.62 -16.80 -14.73
C LEU A 466 5.74 -18.29 -14.48
N VAL A 467 4.96 -18.86 -13.54
CA VAL A 467 5.02 -20.30 -13.23
C VAL A 467 4.56 -21.18 -14.40
N SER A 468 3.88 -20.60 -15.38
CA SER A 468 3.52 -21.28 -16.62
C SER A 468 4.67 -21.30 -17.64
N CYS A 469 5.75 -20.55 -17.40
CA CYS A 469 6.95 -20.51 -18.24
C CYS A 469 8.02 -21.48 -17.72
N HIS A 470 8.97 -21.85 -18.57
CA HIS A 470 10.14 -22.61 -18.13
C HIS A 470 11.08 -21.70 -17.33
N GLY A 471 11.57 -22.16 -16.17
CA GLY A 471 12.37 -21.34 -15.24
C GLY A 471 13.63 -20.71 -15.87
N ALA A 472 14.27 -21.38 -16.84
CA ALA A 472 15.45 -20.86 -17.53
C ALA A 472 15.15 -19.72 -18.52
N THR A 473 13.95 -19.67 -19.10
CA THR A 473 13.56 -18.67 -20.11
C THR A 473 12.47 -17.72 -19.59
N CYS A 474 12.07 -17.85 -18.32
CA CYS A 474 10.88 -17.22 -17.77
C CYS A 474 10.90 -15.69 -17.89
N THR A 475 12.05 -15.04 -17.75
CA THR A 475 12.16 -13.57 -17.85
C THR A 475 11.82 -13.05 -19.25
N HIS A 476 12.28 -13.74 -20.30
CA HIS A 476 11.94 -13.41 -21.68
C HIS A 476 10.51 -13.86 -22.04
N SER A 477 10.14 -15.09 -21.69
CA SER A 477 8.82 -15.65 -21.99
C SER A 477 7.67 -14.93 -21.26
N PHE A 478 7.93 -14.34 -20.11
CA PHE A 478 6.94 -13.61 -19.31
C PHE A 478 6.35 -12.45 -20.11
N PHE A 479 7.16 -11.54 -20.65
CA PHE A 479 6.64 -10.35 -21.33
C PHE A 479 5.82 -10.71 -22.57
N MET A 480 6.20 -11.75 -23.31
CA MET A 480 5.41 -12.24 -24.44
C MET A 480 4.03 -12.74 -23.98
N ARG A 481 3.96 -13.55 -22.92
CA ARG A 481 2.70 -14.08 -22.40
C ARG A 481 1.85 -13.00 -21.71
N TYR A 482 2.49 -12.05 -21.03
CA TYR A 482 1.83 -10.88 -20.46
C TYR A 482 1.14 -10.06 -21.55
N LEU A 483 1.84 -9.76 -22.65
CA LEU A 483 1.26 -9.00 -23.77
C LEU A 483 0.08 -9.75 -24.43
N LEU A 484 0.16 -11.07 -24.54
CA LEU A 484 -0.95 -11.90 -25.01
C LEU A 484 -2.16 -11.82 -24.06
N ALA A 485 -1.93 -11.95 -22.75
CA ALA A 485 -2.99 -11.84 -21.75
C ALA A 485 -3.66 -10.45 -21.77
N VAL A 486 -2.86 -9.39 -21.84
CA VAL A 486 -3.35 -8.00 -21.96
C VAL A 486 -4.16 -7.82 -23.24
N SER A 487 -3.73 -8.39 -24.36
CA SER A 487 -4.45 -8.29 -25.63
C SER A 487 -5.83 -8.96 -25.58
N VAL A 488 -5.93 -10.10 -24.88
CA VAL A 488 -7.22 -10.77 -24.62
C VAL A 488 -8.10 -9.89 -23.74
N SER A 489 -7.59 -9.41 -22.60
CA SER A 489 -8.37 -8.54 -21.70
C SER A 489 -8.80 -7.23 -22.37
N LEU A 490 -7.97 -6.65 -23.24
CA LEU A 490 -8.32 -5.44 -24.01
C LEU A 490 -9.42 -5.72 -25.05
N LYS A 491 -9.41 -6.90 -25.68
CA LYS A 491 -10.48 -7.31 -26.59
C LYS A 491 -11.81 -7.43 -25.84
N GLU A 492 -11.81 -8.06 -24.68
CA GLU A 492 -13.01 -8.16 -23.82
C GLU A 492 -13.50 -6.79 -23.35
N LEU A 493 -12.58 -5.87 -23.04
CA LEU A 493 -12.96 -4.49 -22.67
C LEU A 493 -13.63 -3.77 -23.85
N LYS A 494 -13.11 -3.93 -25.07
CA LYS A 494 -13.70 -3.37 -26.28
C LYS A 494 -15.08 -3.96 -26.59
N GLU A 495 -15.27 -5.26 -26.35
CA GLU A 495 -16.59 -5.90 -26.49
C GLU A 495 -17.61 -5.33 -25.51
N LYS A 496 -17.18 -4.90 -24.30
CA LYS A 496 -18.04 -4.20 -23.34
C LYS A 496 -18.31 -2.75 -23.74
N GLU A 497 -17.33 -2.03 -24.30
CA GLU A 497 -17.50 -0.68 -24.85
C GLU A 497 -18.68 -0.65 -25.84
N ASN A 498 -18.69 -1.60 -26.78
CA ASN A 498 -19.77 -1.74 -27.77
C ASN A 498 -21.15 -2.10 -27.18
N GLN A 499 -21.25 -2.49 -25.90
CA GLN A 499 -22.53 -2.76 -25.23
C GLN A 499 -23.11 -1.51 -24.54
N PHE A 500 -22.28 -0.48 -24.32
CA PHE A 500 -22.70 0.80 -23.75
C PHE A 500 -23.08 1.82 -24.82
N GLU A 501 -22.60 1.64 -26.06
CA GLU A 501 -23.06 2.34 -27.26
C GLU A 501 -24.35 1.73 -27.82
#